data_AF-A0A7S2TRV0-F1
#
_entry.id   AF-A0A7S2TRV0-F1
#
_cell.length_a   1.000
_cell.length_b   1.000
_cell.length_c   1.000
_cell.angle_alpha   90.00
_cell.angle_beta   90.00
_cell.angle_gamma   90.00
#
_symmetry.space_group_name_H-M   'P 1'
#
loop_
_entity.id
_entity.type
_entity.pdbx_description
1 polymer ?
#
loop_
_entity_poly.entity_id
_entity_poly.type
_entity_poly.pdbx_seq_one_letter_code
_entity_poly.pdbx_strand_id
1 'polypeptide(L)'
;DETPVRLSRCVGHGFHLRCVERAFEFSQKCPKCSYCYLLRGPQPSGTMRVNRDIYTKCSGYSCPTLTITYNFRNGKQCYMHPHPGKSYTGTTRYAYLPENDEGRRVCKLLMRGFEHGLLFAVGTSVTTGQQNTTVWNGIHHKTSTSGGSSNWGYPDKGYFARVTNELASKGLFCEEFMEGEKKEHEKWKLKRQKSNEAKELAKEDLDPEDVPSLKLEPLKMHLRGRGLKTTGSKKVLIDRLIKALGKPTPGTKSEPKSAPVTPKSGKAEAGSAPDLTAINAQLAAAMKKGDRGKIKELMAKRKALLAT
;
A
#
# COMPACT_ATOMS: atom_id res chain seq x y z
N ASP A 1 17.05 -19.78 16.10
CA ASP A 1 16.32 -20.47 15.01
C ASP A 1 14.82 -20.27 15.12
N GLU A 2 14.31 -19.19 14.54
CA GLU A 2 12.86 -19.10 14.24
C GLU A 2 12.71 -19.08 12.72
N THR A 3 11.98 -20.05 12.17
CA THR A 3 11.65 -20.10 10.75
C THR A 3 10.90 -18.82 10.35
N PRO A 4 11.38 -18.08 9.34
CA PRO A 4 10.78 -16.80 8.98
C PRO A 4 9.39 -16.98 8.38
N VAL A 5 8.39 -16.32 8.97
CA VAL A 5 7.02 -16.29 8.45
C VAL A 5 6.90 -15.36 7.26
N ARG A 6 6.06 -15.73 6.31
CA ARG A 6 5.83 -14.99 5.06
C ARG A 6 4.37 -14.59 4.95
N LEU A 7 4.13 -13.33 4.67
CA LEU A 7 2.78 -12.82 4.48
C LEU A 7 2.28 -13.14 3.07
N SER A 8 1.04 -13.63 2.93
CA SER A 8 0.49 -14.22 1.68
C SER A 8 0.53 -13.32 0.44
N ARG A 9 0.39 -12.00 0.61
CA ARG A 9 0.42 -11.00 -0.47
C ARG A 9 1.79 -10.37 -0.73
N CYS A 10 2.83 -10.78 0.01
CA CYS A 10 4.18 -10.24 -0.10
C CYS A 10 5.14 -11.26 -0.70
N VAL A 11 5.87 -10.89 -1.75
CA VAL A 11 6.87 -11.76 -2.38
C VAL A 11 8.24 -11.50 -1.78
N GLY A 12 8.84 -12.51 -1.14
CA GLY A 12 10.22 -12.46 -0.64
C GLY A 12 10.43 -11.72 0.68
N HIS A 13 9.35 -11.36 1.39
CA HIS A 13 9.44 -10.80 2.74
C HIS A 13 9.29 -11.91 3.79
N GLY A 14 10.37 -12.18 4.51
CA GLY A 14 10.35 -13.01 5.72
C GLY A 14 10.46 -12.14 6.98
N PHE A 15 9.76 -12.54 8.03
CA PHE A 15 9.73 -11.89 9.35
C PHE A 15 9.83 -12.94 10.46
N HIS A 16 10.32 -12.57 11.64
CA HIS A 16 10.01 -13.34 12.84
C HIS A 16 8.52 -13.19 13.15
N LEU A 17 7.87 -14.25 13.63
CA LEU A 17 6.43 -14.25 13.91
C LEU A 17 6.07 -13.11 14.88
N ARG A 18 6.77 -13.03 16.01
CA ARG A 18 6.55 -12.00 17.03
C ARG A 18 6.74 -10.57 16.52
N CYS A 19 7.67 -10.36 15.57
CA CYS A 19 7.91 -9.04 15.00
C CYS A 19 6.77 -8.60 14.07
N VAL A 20 6.23 -9.51 13.26
CA VAL A 20 5.15 -9.17 12.34
C VAL A 20 3.81 -9.03 13.07
N GLU A 21 3.57 -9.83 14.11
CA GLU A 21 2.40 -9.68 15.00
C GLU A 21 2.40 -8.31 15.68
N ARG A 22 3.51 -7.94 16.33
CA ARG A 22 3.65 -6.61 16.94
C ARG A 22 3.50 -5.48 15.92
N ALA A 23 4.06 -5.62 14.73
CA ALA A 23 3.86 -4.62 13.69
C ALA A 23 2.37 -4.46 13.32
N PHE A 24 1.63 -5.57 13.27
CA PHE A 24 0.21 -5.60 12.91
C PHE A 24 -0.72 -5.10 14.02
N GLU A 25 -0.27 -5.11 15.29
CA GLU A 25 -0.97 -4.42 16.39
C GLU A 25 -1.06 -2.90 16.13
N PHE A 26 -0.03 -2.29 15.54
CA PHE A 26 -0.01 -0.85 15.23
C PHE A 26 -0.50 -0.53 13.82
N SER A 27 -0.11 -1.34 12.84
CA SER A 27 -0.44 -1.12 11.45
C SER A 27 -0.54 -2.44 10.71
N GLN A 28 -1.70 -2.73 10.12
CA GLN A 28 -1.94 -3.91 9.29
C GLN A 28 -1.26 -3.78 7.91
N LYS A 29 -0.03 -3.28 7.88
CA LYS A 29 0.79 -3.05 6.69
C LYS A 29 2.05 -3.88 6.79
N CYS A 30 2.47 -4.45 5.66
CA CYS A 30 3.77 -5.11 5.56
C CYS A 30 4.88 -4.11 5.94
N PRO A 31 5.75 -4.40 6.92
CA PRO A 31 6.84 -3.48 7.28
C PRO A 31 7.85 -3.23 6.15
N LYS A 32 7.96 -4.14 5.17
CA LYS A 32 8.90 -4.02 4.04
C LYS A 32 8.34 -3.29 2.82
N CYS A 33 7.10 -3.56 2.42
CA CYS A 33 6.51 -2.95 1.21
C CYS A 33 5.27 -2.10 1.47
N SER A 34 4.85 -1.95 2.73
CA SER A 34 3.64 -1.21 3.12
C SER A 34 2.33 -1.73 2.53
N TYR A 35 2.33 -2.93 1.94
CA TYR A 35 1.10 -3.58 1.47
C TYR A 35 0.12 -3.73 2.64
N CYS A 36 -1.09 -3.19 2.49
CA CYS A 36 -2.12 -3.21 3.53
C CYS A 36 -2.89 -4.53 3.49
N TYR A 37 -2.82 -5.28 4.59
CA TYR A 37 -3.64 -6.46 4.83
C TYR A 37 -4.96 -5.98 5.44
N LEU A 38 -6.07 -6.18 4.73
CA LEU A 38 -7.42 -5.85 5.21
C LEU A 38 -7.89 -6.90 6.23
N LEU A 39 -7.24 -6.95 7.38
CA LEU A 39 -7.70 -7.75 8.51
C LEU A 39 -8.90 -7.07 9.17
N ARG A 40 -9.68 -7.84 9.93
CA ARG A 40 -10.86 -7.32 10.62
C ARG A 40 -10.42 -6.24 11.62
N GLY A 41 -11.00 -5.05 11.52
CA GLY A 41 -10.74 -3.93 12.41
C GLY A 41 -11.54 -3.98 13.72
N PRO A 42 -11.39 -2.94 14.58
CA PRO A 42 -11.98 -2.89 15.91
C PRO A 42 -13.48 -2.52 15.91
N GLN A 43 -14.14 -2.48 14.76
CA GLN A 43 -15.58 -2.21 14.69
C GLN A 43 -16.38 -3.28 15.45
N PRO A 44 -17.34 -2.89 16.31
CA PRO A 44 -18.27 -3.83 16.93
C PRO A 44 -19.17 -4.55 15.92
N SER A 45 -19.73 -5.69 16.31
CA SER A 45 -20.75 -6.36 15.49
C SER A 45 -21.97 -5.46 15.31
N GLY A 46 -22.42 -5.29 14.08
CA GLY A 46 -23.56 -4.45 13.73
C GLY A 46 -24.07 -4.77 12.33
N THR A 47 -25.02 -3.96 11.86
CA THR A 47 -25.57 -4.06 10.50
C THR A 47 -25.40 -2.75 9.74
N MET A 48 -25.24 -2.88 8.43
CA MET A 48 -25.23 -1.76 7.48
C MET A 48 -26.32 -2.03 6.44
N ARG A 49 -27.13 -1.01 6.15
CA ARG A 49 -28.15 -1.06 5.09
C ARG A 49 -28.00 0.17 4.19
N VAL A 50 -28.17 -0.02 2.90
CA VAL A 50 -28.14 1.06 1.90
C VAL A 50 -29.49 1.06 1.20
N ASN A 51 -30.17 2.20 1.26
CA ASN A 51 -31.47 2.41 0.65
C ASN A 51 -31.38 3.57 -0.32
N ARG A 52 -32.12 3.48 -1.43
CA ARG A 52 -32.27 4.56 -2.38
C ARG A 52 -33.45 5.44 -1.98
N ASP A 53 -33.22 6.74 -1.88
CA ASP A 53 -34.23 7.76 -1.63
C ASP A 53 -34.32 8.70 -2.84
N ILE A 54 -35.47 8.69 -3.51
CA ILE A 54 -35.71 9.51 -4.69
C ILE A 54 -36.20 10.92 -4.36
N TYR A 55 -36.76 11.12 -3.16
CA TYR A 55 -37.40 12.35 -2.72
C TYR A 55 -36.39 13.31 -2.10
N THR A 56 -35.45 12.80 -1.31
CA THR A 56 -34.41 13.61 -0.68
C THR A 56 -33.21 13.81 -1.62
N LYS A 57 -32.75 15.05 -1.75
CA LYS A 57 -31.57 15.42 -2.55
C LYS A 57 -30.46 15.96 -1.66
N CYS A 58 -29.23 15.53 -1.88
CA CYS A 58 -28.06 16.19 -1.31
C CYS A 58 -27.91 17.58 -1.95
N SER A 59 -27.81 18.64 -1.15
CA SER A 59 -27.69 20.00 -1.69
C SER A 59 -26.52 20.12 -2.67
N GLY A 60 -26.77 20.70 -3.85
CA GLY A 60 -25.79 20.76 -4.94
C GLY A 60 -25.80 19.56 -5.90
N TYR A 61 -26.71 18.59 -5.72
CA TYR A 61 -26.91 17.45 -6.61
C TYR A 61 -28.39 17.32 -7.00
N SER A 62 -28.66 16.95 -8.26
CA SER A 62 -30.02 16.70 -8.78
C SER A 62 -30.42 15.22 -8.76
N CYS A 63 -29.46 14.31 -8.59
CA CYS A 63 -29.70 12.87 -8.54
C CYS A 63 -30.32 12.43 -7.19
N PRO A 64 -30.95 11.24 -7.13
CA PRO A 64 -31.41 10.63 -5.86
C PRO A 64 -30.30 10.53 -4.81
N THR A 65 -30.67 10.23 -3.56
CA THR A 65 -29.72 10.04 -2.46
C THR A 65 -29.67 8.58 -2.05
N LEU A 66 -28.47 8.06 -1.83
CA LEU A 66 -28.25 6.80 -1.11
C LEU A 66 -28.21 7.11 0.39
N THR A 67 -29.17 6.57 1.13
CA THR A 67 -29.23 6.64 2.58
C THR A 67 -28.61 5.38 3.15
N ILE A 68 -27.55 5.54 3.92
CA ILE A 68 -26.82 4.47 4.58
C ILE A 68 -27.19 4.49 6.06
N THR A 69 -27.66 3.36 6.57
CA THR A 69 -28.00 3.20 7.99
C THR A 69 -27.07 2.17 8.61
N TYR A 70 -26.40 2.57 9.68
CA TYR A 70 -25.60 1.69 10.52
C TYR A 70 -26.32 1.47 11.84
N ASN A 71 -26.43 0.22 12.28
CA ASN A 71 -27.04 -0.13 13.55
C ASN A 71 -26.12 -1.04 14.36
N PHE A 72 -25.80 -0.59 15.58
CA PHE A 72 -25.00 -1.31 16.56
C PHE A 72 -25.80 -1.45 17.83
N ARG A 73 -25.86 -2.67 18.38
CA ARG A 73 -26.47 -2.94 19.68
C ARG A 73 -25.43 -2.72 20.79
N ASN A 74 -25.91 -2.64 22.02
CA ASN A 74 -25.04 -2.71 23.19
C ASN A 74 -24.29 -4.03 23.21
N GLY A 75 -23.09 -4.06 23.78
CA GLY A 75 -22.29 -5.27 23.85
C GLY A 75 -21.14 -5.17 24.85
N LYS A 76 -20.25 -6.16 24.80
CA LYS A 76 -19.00 -6.19 25.57
C LYS A 76 -17.80 -5.96 24.66
N GLN A 77 -16.82 -5.21 25.16
CA GLN A 77 -15.58 -4.90 24.46
C GLN A 77 -14.74 -6.15 24.26
N CYS A 78 -14.17 -6.31 23.07
CA CYS A 78 -13.26 -7.41 22.73
C CYS A 78 -11.79 -7.02 23.01
N TYR A 79 -10.86 -7.94 22.73
CA TYR A 79 -9.43 -7.70 22.93
C TYR A 79 -8.85 -6.55 22.10
N MET A 80 -9.51 -6.15 21.01
CA MET A 80 -9.10 -5.02 20.16
C MET A 80 -9.64 -3.67 20.65
N HIS A 81 -10.45 -3.66 21.72
CA HIS A 81 -11.07 -2.44 22.27
C HIS A 81 -10.29 -1.92 23.47
N PRO A 82 -10.46 -0.63 23.84
CA PRO A 82 -9.68 -0.01 24.92
C PRO A 82 -9.80 -0.70 26.29
N HIS A 83 -10.98 -1.26 26.61
CA HIS A 83 -11.24 -1.90 27.89
C HIS A 83 -11.91 -3.27 27.69
N PRO A 84 -11.15 -4.32 27.32
CA PRO A 84 -11.71 -5.65 27.06
C PRO A 84 -12.59 -6.16 28.21
N GLY A 85 -13.73 -6.77 27.87
CA GLY A 85 -14.73 -7.28 28.83
C GLY A 85 -15.71 -6.23 29.36
N LYS A 86 -15.38 -4.94 29.32
CA LYS A 86 -16.27 -3.85 29.74
C LYS A 86 -17.42 -3.65 28.75
N SER A 87 -18.60 -3.31 29.25
CA SER A 87 -19.75 -3.00 28.39
C SER A 87 -19.50 -1.74 27.55
N TYR A 88 -20.06 -1.69 26.35
CA TYR A 88 -20.17 -0.48 25.54
C TYR A 88 -21.62 -0.25 25.07
N THR A 89 -21.95 1.00 24.79
CA THR A 89 -23.26 1.40 24.27
C THR A 89 -23.29 1.40 22.75
N GLY A 90 -24.34 0.82 22.18
CA GLY A 90 -24.63 0.81 20.75
C GLY A 90 -25.12 2.16 20.25
N THR A 91 -25.36 2.25 18.95
CA THR A 91 -25.83 3.47 18.28
C THR A 91 -26.50 3.12 16.96
N THR A 92 -27.40 4.00 16.52
CA THR A 92 -27.81 4.08 15.11
C THR A 92 -27.17 5.32 14.49
N ARG A 93 -26.64 5.20 13.27
CA ARG A 93 -26.03 6.32 12.53
C ARG A 93 -26.56 6.34 11.11
N TYR A 94 -26.75 7.54 10.58
CA TYR A 94 -27.18 7.77 9.21
C TYR A 94 -26.09 8.50 8.44
N ALA A 95 -25.94 8.14 7.16
CA ALA A 95 -25.08 8.84 6.23
C ALA A 95 -25.73 8.94 4.85
N TYR A 96 -25.33 9.95 4.09
CA TYR A 96 -25.95 10.30 2.81
C TYR A 96 -24.90 10.47 1.71
N LEU A 97 -25.15 9.88 0.56
CA LEU A 97 -24.36 10.07 -0.66
C LEU A 97 -25.29 10.40 -1.82
N PRO A 98 -24.98 11.37 -2.69
CA PRO A 98 -25.71 11.50 -3.94
C PRO A 98 -25.52 10.24 -4.80
N GLU A 99 -26.58 9.76 -5.44
CA GLU A 99 -26.58 8.56 -6.27
C GLU A 99 -26.05 8.88 -7.69
N ASN A 100 -24.81 9.34 -7.76
CA ASN A 100 -24.04 9.48 -8.99
C ASN A 100 -22.83 8.52 -8.99
N ASP A 101 -21.98 8.58 -10.01
CA ASP A 101 -20.87 7.63 -10.15
C ASP A 101 -19.85 7.71 -9.01
N GLU A 102 -19.56 8.90 -8.48
CA GLU A 102 -18.67 9.07 -7.32
C GLU A 102 -19.31 8.52 -6.04
N GLY A 103 -20.58 8.84 -5.80
CA GLY A 103 -21.33 8.35 -4.64
C GLY A 103 -21.50 6.85 -4.65
N ARG A 104 -21.79 6.23 -5.80
CA ARG A 104 -21.83 4.76 -5.92
C ARG A 104 -20.46 4.12 -5.65
N ARG A 105 -19.37 4.72 -6.15
CA ARG A 105 -18.00 4.25 -5.89
C ARG A 105 -17.66 4.31 -4.41
N VAL A 106 -17.92 5.43 -3.74
CA VAL A 106 -17.72 5.56 -2.29
C VAL A 106 -18.62 4.61 -1.51
N CYS A 107 -19.88 4.45 -1.91
CA CYS A 107 -20.80 3.52 -1.24
C CYS A 107 -20.26 2.09 -1.23
N LYS A 108 -19.74 1.59 -2.38
CA LYS A 108 -19.10 0.26 -2.46
C LYS A 108 -17.91 0.14 -1.52
N LEU A 109 -17.07 1.19 -1.45
CA LEU A 109 -15.92 1.21 -0.54
C LEU A 109 -16.34 1.22 0.93
N LEU A 110 -17.41 1.95 1.28
CA LEU A 110 -17.97 1.93 2.63
C LEU A 110 -18.54 0.56 2.99
N MET A 111 -19.24 -0.11 2.08
CA MET A 111 -19.73 -1.48 2.31
C MET A 111 -18.58 -2.43 2.62
N ARG A 112 -17.52 -2.38 1.81
CA ARG A 112 -16.30 -3.16 2.05
C ARG A 112 -15.61 -2.77 3.36
N GLY A 113 -15.52 -1.47 3.65
CA GLY A 113 -14.96 -0.98 4.90
C GLY A 113 -15.73 -1.46 6.12
N PHE A 114 -17.06 -1.56 6.02
CA PHE A 114 -17.91 -2.09 7.09
C PHE A 114 -17.70 -3.60 7.27
N GLU A 115 -17.64 -4.36 6.18
CA GLU A 115 -17.37 -5.80 6.20
C GLU A 115 -16.03 -6.12 6.88
N HIS A 116 -15.00 -5.33 6.58
CA HIS A 116 -13.69 -5.43 7.22
C HIS A 116 -13.61 -4.76 8.59
N GLY A 117 -14.69 -4.15 9.10
CA GLY A 117 -14.74 -3.57 10.43
C GLY A 117 -13.87 -2.32 10.63
N LEU A 118 -13.79 -1.47 9.61
CA LEU A 118 -12.90 -0.30 9.55
C LEU A 118 -13.60 1.05 9.73
N LEU A 119 -14.94 1.10 9.68
CA LEU A 119 -15.69 2.36 9.72
C LEU A 119 -15.93 2.88 11.14
N PHE A 120 -16.02 1.98 12.11
CA PHE A 120 -16.31 2.31 13.51
C PHE A 120 -15.31 1.65 14.47
N ALA A 121 -15.35 2.09 15.72
CA ALA A 121 -14.61 1.52 16.85
C ALA A 121 -15.40 1.78 18.15
N VAL A 122 -14.96 1.17 19.26
CA VAL A 122 -15.39 1.58 20.61
C VAL A 122 -14.43 2.64 21.13
N GLY A 123 -14.97 3.75 21.63
CA GLY A 123 -14.16 4.84 22.16
C GLY A 123 -14.99 5.89 22.89
N THR A 124 -14.48 7.13 22.86
CA THR A 124 -15.13 8.30 23.45
C THR A 124 -15.75 9.16 22.36
N SER A 125 -17.03 9.46 22.47
CA SER A 125 -17.75 10.35 21.57
C SER A 125 -17.19 11.77 21.69
N VAL A 126 -16.70 12.32 20.57
CA VAL A 126 -16.12 13.68 20.54
C VAL A 126 -17.19 14.75 20.80
N THR A 127 -18.43 14.51 20.37
CA THR A 127 -19.51 15.51 20.50
C THR A 127 -20.19 15.50 21.86
N THR A 128 -20.27 14.34 22.52
CA THR A 128 -21.00 14.18 23.79
C THR A 128 -20.11 13.86 24.99
N GLY A 129 -18.83 13.58 24.77
CA GLY A 129 -17.91 13.11 25.82
C GLY A 129 -18.20 11.69 26.34
N GLN A 130 -19.25 11.02 25.83
CA GLN A 130 -19.65 9.70 26.29
C GLN A 130 -18.56 8.67 26.00
N GLN A 131 -18.06 8.01 27.04
CA GLN A 131 -17.06 6.95 26.94
C GLN A 131 -17.71 5.58 26.69
N ASN A 132 -16.91 4.63 26.18
CA ASN A 132 -17.33 3.24 25.92
C ASN A 132 -18.58 3.20 25.04
N THR A 133 -18.54 3.90 23.91
CA THR A 133 -19.62 3.92 22.92
C THR A 133 -19.07 3.71 21.52
N THR A 134 -19.94 3.28 20.61
CA THR A 134 -19.57 3.13 19.19
C THR A 134 -19.41 4.50 18.53
N VAL A 135 -18.20 4.75 18.00
CA VAL A 135 -17.79 6.01 17.38
C VAL A 135 -17.26 5.79 15.97
N TRP A 136 -17.26 6.84 15.15
CA TRP A 136 -16.60 6.84 13.82
C TRP A 136 -15.10 6.60 13.96
N ASN A 137 -14.50 5.89 13.00
CA ASN A 137 -13.09 5.49 13.02
C ASN A 137 -12.26 6.17 11.92
N GLY A 138 -12.36 7.50 11.83
CA GLY A 138 -11.52 8.32 10.94
C GLY A 138 -11.89 8.29 9.45
N ILE A 139 -13.09 7.83 9.11
CA ILE A 139 -13.69 8.01 7.78
C ILE A 139 -14.92 8.90 7.95
N HIS A 140 -14.84 10.11 7.41
CA HIS A 140 -15.89 11.11 7.56
C HIS A 140 -17.08 10.79 6.68
N HIS A 141 -18.24 10.64 7.32
CA HIS A 141 -19.51 10.44 6.65
C HIS A 141 -20.28 11.76 6.61
N LYS A 142 -21.12 11.92 5.58
CA LYS A 142 -22.08 13.01 5.52
C LYS A 142 -23.35 12.63 6.26
N THR A 143 -23.55 13.19 7.45
CA THR A 143 -24.70 12.90 8.32
C THR A 143 -25.86 13.87 8.13
N SER A 144 -25.76 14.78 7.16
CA SER A 144 -26.84 15.67 6.74
C SER A 144 -26.85 15.77 5.21
N THR A 145 -28.03 15.95 4.61
CA THR A 145 -28.18 16.20 3.17
C THR A 145 -27.99 17.67 2.80
N SER A 146 -27.91 18.57 3.80
CA SER A 146 -27.79 20.02 3.62
C SER A 146 -26.94 20.67 4.73
N GLY A 147 -26.77 21.99 4.72
CA GLY A 147 -26.05 22.74 5.78
C GLY A 147 -24.54 22.87 5.57
N GLY A 148 -24.01 22.38 4.46
CA GLY A 148 -22.60 22.51 4.08
C GLY A 148 -21.63 21.66 4.91
N SER A 149 -20.34 21.80 4.64
CA SER A 149 -19.28 21.01 5.28
C SER A 149 -19.23 21.17 6.81
N SER A 150 -19.49 22.37 7.32
CA SER A 150 -19.49 22.69 8.76
C SER A 150 -20.55 21.92 9.55
N ASN A 151 -21.66 21.54 8.90
CA ASN A 151 -22.73 20.76 9.51
C ASN A 151 -22.71 19.29 9.05
N TRP A 152 -21.54 18.79 8.67
CA TRP A 152 -21.36 17.42 8.20
C TRP A 152 -22.28 17.06 7.01
N GLY A 153 -22.66 18.05 6.22
CA GLY A 153 -23.63 17.91 5.14
C GLY A 153 -23.16 18.47 3.81
N TYR A 154 -24.11 18.70 2.90
CA TYR A 154 -23.86 19.19 1.56
C TYR A 154 -24.35 20.64 1.39
N PRO A 155 -23.87 21.40 0.39
CA PRO A 155 -22.84 21.04 -0.59
C PRO A 155 -21.44 20.98 0.03
N ASP A 156 -20.58 20.10 -0.51
CA ASP A 156 -19.17 19.99 -0.14
C ASP A 156 -18.36 19.46 -1.32
N LYS A 157 -17.83 20.37 -2.13
CA LYS A 157 -17.14 20.05 -3.39
C LYS A 157 -15.90 19.16 -3.19
N GLY A 158 -15.28 19.18 -2.01
CA GLY A 158 -14.07 18.41 -1.72
C GLY A 158 -14.32 17.06 -1.06
N TYR A 159 -15.58 16.73 -0.74
CA TYR A 159 -15.91 15.56 0.08
C TYR A 159 -15.42 14.25 -0.53
N PHE A 160 -15.71 13.99 -1.82
CA PHE A 160 -15.36 12.72 -2.47
C PHE A 160 -13.85 12.47 -2.51
N ALA A 161 -13.04 13.50 -2.75
CA ALA A 161 -11.59 13.39 -2.69
C ALA A 161 -11.11 13.07 -1.27
N ARG A 162 -11.64 13.76 -0.25
CA ARG A 162 -11.25 13.52 1.15
C ARG A 162 -11.63 12.13 1.64
N VAL A 163 -12.89 11.71 1.46
CA VAL A 163 -13.36 10.39 1.93
C VAL A 163 -12.64 9.26 1.17
N THR A 164 -12.34 9.43 -0.11
CA THR A 164 -11.55 8.45 -0.88
C THR A 164 -10.13 8.31 -0.33
N ASN A 165 -9.48 9.42 0.06
CA ASN A 165 -8.16 9.39 0.68
C ASN A 165 -8.20 8.75 2.07
N GLU A 166 -9.23 9.02 2.87
CA GLU A 166 -9.44 8.39 4.17
C GLU A 166 -9.63 6.88 4.04
N LEU A 167 -10.46 6.45 3.09
CA LEU A 167 -10.67 5.03 2.76
C LEU A 167 -9.36 4.36 2.29
N ALA A 168 -8.63 5.01 1.38
CA ALA A 168 -7.33 4.53 0.91
C ALA A 168 -6.30 4.41 2.06
N SER A 169 -6.34 5.32 3.03
CA SER A 169 -5.46 5.27 4.22
C SER A 169 -5.70 4.02 5.07
N LYS A 170 -6.94 3.50 5.04
CA LYS A 170 -7.39 2.24 5.66
C LYS A 170 -7.21 1.02 4.75
N GLY A 171 -6.58 1.18 3.58
CA GLY A 171 -6.33 0.09 2.62
C GLY A 171 -7.53 -0.24 1.72
N LEU A 172 -8.58 0.59 1.72
CA LEU A 172 -9.77 0.39 0.89
C LEU A 172 -9.61 1.17 -0.41
N PHE A 173 -9.37 0.43 -1.50
CA PHE A 173 -9.23 1.00 -2.84
C PHE A 173 -10.33 0.49 -3.77
N CYS A 174 -10.64 1.27 -4.81
CA CYS A 174 -11.58 0.85 -5.85
C CYS A 174 -11.04 -0.39 -6.59
N GLU A 175 -11.96 -1.16 -7.16
CA GLU A 175 -11.63 -2.39 -7.89
C GLU A 175 -10.66 -2.12 -9.04
N GLU A 176 -10.89 -1.04 -9.79
CA GLU A 176 -10.01 -0.56 -10.87
C GLU A 176 -8.56 -0.36 -10.40
N PHE A 177 -8.36 0.27 -9.22
CA PHE A 177 -7.04 0.45 -8.64
C PHE A 177 -6.40 -0.89 -8.25
N MET A 178 -7.17 -1.76 -7.59
CA MET A 178 -6.69 -3.07 -7.17
C MET A 178 -6.31 -3.95 -8.36
N GLU A 179 -7.05 -3.88 -9.46
CA GLU A 179 -6.73 -4.58 -10.71
C GLU A 179 -5.47 -4.03 -11.38
N GLY A 180 -5.30 -2.71 -11.37
CA GLY A 180 -4.08 -2.06 -11.84
C GLY A 180 -2.85 -2.56 -11.08
N GLU A 181 -2.92 -2.55 -9.75
CA GLU A 181 -1.84 -3.05 -8.88
C GLU A 181 -1.56 -4.54 -9.11
N LYS A 182 -2.59 -5.37 -9.26
CA LYS A 182 -2.43 -6.80 -9.59
C LYS A 182 -1.69 -6.99 -10.92
N LYS A 183 -2.07 -6.25 -11.97
CA LYS A 183 -1.43 -6.33 -13.29
C LYS A 183 0.03 -5.91 -13.22
N GLU A 184 0.36 -4.83 -12.51
CA GLU A 184 1.75 -4.39 -12.31
C GLU A 184 2.55 -5.41 -11.49
N HIS A 185 1.94 -6.00 -10.47
CA HIS A 185 2.56 -7.04 -9.67
C HIS A 185 2.86 -8.32 -10.49
N GLU A 186 1.94 -8.76 -11.34
CA GLU A 186 2.16 -9.89 -12.24
C GLU A 186 3.25 -9.61 -13.28
N LYS A 187 3.29 -8.41 -13.86
CA LYS A 187 4.40 -7.99 -14.72
C LYS A 187 5.75 -8.06 -14.00
N TRP A 188 5.80 -7.64 -12.74
CA TRP A 188 7.02 -7.72 -11.93
C TRP A 188 7.43 -9.18 -11.66
N LYS A 189 6.49 -10.06 -11.31
CA LYS A 189 6.76 -11.50 -11.13
C LYS A 189 7.35 -12.12 -12.39
N LEU A 190 6.73 -11.89 -13.53
CA LEU A 190 7.21 -12.41 -14.82
C LEU A 190 8.60 -11.88 -15.15
N LYS A 191 8.86 -10.59 -14.91
CA LYS A 191 10.20 -10.00 -15.11
C LYS A 191 11.25 -10.65 -14.22
N ARG A 192 10.91 -10.93 -12.95
CA ARG A 192 11.80 -11.60 -12.00
C ARG A 192 12.08 -13.05 -12.39
N GLN A 193 11.05 -13.79 -12.81
CA GLN A 193 11.18 -15.15 -13.30
C GLN A 193 12.13 -15.21 -14.51
N LYS A 194 11.90 -14.38 -15.54
CA LYS A 194 12.79 -14.30 -16.71
C LYS A 194 14.23 -13.92 -16.34
N SER A 195 14.41 -13.10 -15.30
CA SER A 195 15.74 -12.75 -14.82
C SER A 195 16.43 -13.91 -14.09
N ASN A 196 15.68 -14.74 -13.37
CA ASN A 196 16.23 -15.93 -12.71
C ASN A 196 16.56 -17.01 -13.74
N GLU A 197 15.64 -17.30 -14.67
CA GLU A 197 15.87 -18.21 -15.80
C GLU A 197 17.09 -17.80 -16.62
N ALA A 198 17.22 -16.51 -16.95
CA ALA A 198 18.41 -16.00 -17.65
C ALA A 198 19.70 -16.19 -16.85
N LYS A 199 19.66 -16.12 -15.51
CA LYS A 199 20.82 -16.35 -14.65
C LYS A 199 21.20 -17.82 -14.59
N GLU A 200 20.23 -18.73 -14.44
CA GLU A 200 20.49 -20.17 -14.46
C GLU A 200 21.02 -20.60 -15.84
N LEU A 201 20.39 -20.16 -16.93
CA LEU A 201 20.84 -20.39 -18.30
C LEU A 201 22.22 -19.77 -18.60
N ALA A 202 22.65 -18.76 -17.83
CA ALA A 202 23.99 -18.20 -17.96
C ALA A 202 25.07 -18.97 -17.20
N LYS A 203 24.68 -19.86 -16.27
CA LYS A 203 25.60 -20.78 -15.58
C LYS A 203 25.85 -22.04 -16.40
N GLU A 204 24.97 -22.36 -17.35
CA GLU A 204 25.22 -23.45 -18.31
C GLU A 204 26.43 -23.11 -19.18
N ASP A 205 27.34 -24.08 -19.30
CA ASP A 205 28.51 -23.98 -20.15
C ASP A 205 28.07 -23.96 -21.61
N LEU A 206 28.44 -22.88 -22.30
CA LEU A 206 28.06 -22.65 -23.69
C LEU A 206 29.32 -22.57 -24.54
N ASP A 207 29.42 -23.44 -25.54
CA ASP A 207 30.52 -23.40 -26.50
C ASP A 207 30.41 -22.14 -27.37
N PRO A 208 31.49 -21.32 -27.49
CA PRO A 208 31.53 -20.20 -28.42
C PRO A 208 31.13 -20.53 -29.87
N GLU A 209 31.36 -21.77 -30.34
CA GLU A 209 31.00 -22.21 -31.70
C GLU A 209 29.48 -22.35 -31.90
N ASP A 210 28.74 -22.65 -30.84
CA ASP A 210 27.28 -22.82 -30.90
C ASP A 210 26.52 -21.48 -30.84
N VAL A 211 27.16 -20.40 -30.38
CA VAL A 211 26.52 -19.08 -30.18
C VAL A 211 25.84 -18.52 -31.44
N PRO A 212 26.42 -18.58 -32.66
CA PRO A 212 25.79 -18.06 -33.86
C PRO A 212 24.49 -18.79 -34.24
N SER A 213 24.37 -20.07 -33.87
CA SER A 213 23.19 -20.91 -34.13
C SER A 213 21.98 -20.53 -33.27
N LEU A 214 22.21 -19.84 -32.15
CA LEU A 214 21.16 -19.46 -31.22
C LEU A 214 20.11 -18.54 -31.84
N LYS A 215 18.86 -18.74 -31.41
CA LYS A 215 17.74 -17.83 -31.69
C LYS A 215 17.90 -16.54 -30.87
N LEU A 216 17.23 -15.47 -31.31
CA LEU A 216 17.37 -14.13 -30.74
C LEU A 216 16.99 -14.06 -29.25
N GLU A 217 15.96 -14.78 -28.82
CA GLU A 217 15.53 -14.80 -27.42
C GLU A 217 16.54 -15.51 -26.49
N PRO A 218 17.00 -16.75 -26.77
CA PRO A 218 18.10 -17.39 -26.04
C PRO A 218 19.36 -16.52 -25.95
N LEU A 219 19.74 -15.89 -27.06
CA LEU A 219 20.89 -14.98 -27.12
C LEU A 219 20.73 -13.78 -26.16
N LYS A 220 19.54 -13.16 -26.15
CA LYS A 220 19.21 -12.07 -25.20
C LYS A 220 19.14 -12.56 -23.75
N MET A 221 18.75 -13.81 -23.51
CA MET A 221 18.73 -14.41 -22.17
C MET A 221 20.15 -14.61 -21.63
N HIS A 222 21.07 -15.24 -22.38
CA HIS A 222 22.46 -15.40 -21.94
C HIS A 222 23.16 -14.06 -21.70
N LEU A 223 22.96 -13.07 -22.58
CA LEU A 223 23.48 -11.72 -22.37
C LEU A 223 22.93 -11.09 -21.08
N ARG A 224 21.62 -11.21 -20.85
CA ARG A 224 20.97 -10.67 -19.65
C ARG A 224 21.44 -11.35 -18.36
N GLY A 225 21.60 -12.66 -18.37
CA GLY A 225 22.12 -13.44 -17.24
C GLY A 225 23.54 -13.03 -16.84
N ARG A 226 24.37 -12.69 -17.84
CA ARG A 226 25.74 -12.16 -17.67
C ARG A 226 25.80 -10.63 -17.45
N GLY A 227 24.66 -9.96 -17.31
CA GLY A 227 24.59 -8.51 -17.05
C GLY A 227 24.95 -7.62 -18.26
N LEU A 228 24.91 -8.17 -19.48
CA LEU A 228 25.29 -7.48 -20.72
C LEU A 228 24.07 -6.83 -21.40
N LYS A 229 24.31 -5.79 -22.21
CA LYS A 229 23.26 -5.10 -22.98
C LYS A 229 22.62 -6.02 -24.02
N THR A 230 21.30 -6.00 -24.11
CA THR A 230 20.48 -6.83 -25.03
C THR A 230 19.97 -6.07 -26.26
N THR A 231 20.44 -4.84 -26.48
CA THR A 231 20.09 -3.98 -27.61
C THR A 231 21.08 -4.14 -28.78
N GLY A 232 20.58 -3.99 -30.00
CA GLY A 232 21.38 -4.07 -31.25
C GLY A 232 20.89 -5.17 -32.21
N SER A 233 21.56 -5.27 -33.36
CA SER A 233 21.31 -6.33 -34.35
C SER A 233 21.76 -7.70 -33.83
N LYS A 234 21.25 -8.81 -34.41
CA LYS A 234 21.61 -10.18 -33.99
C LYS A 234 23.13 -10.40 -34.01
N LYS A 235 23.83 -9.90 -35.04
CA LYS A 235 25.29 -9.96 -35.16
C LYS A 235 26.00 -9.30 -33.98
N VAL A 236 25.59 -8.07 -33.62
CA VAL A 236 26.13 -7.33 -32.48
C VAL A 236 25.89 -8.04 -31.14
N LEU A 237 24.79 -8.78 -31.00
CA LEU A 237 24.49 -9.58 -29.82
C LEU A 237 25.35 -10.86 -29.74
N ILE A 238 25.57 -11.54 -30.87
CA ILE A 238 26.46 -12.70 -31.00
C ILE A 238 27.89 -12.33 -30.60
N ASP A 239 28.45 -11.30 -31.24
CA ASP A 239 29.82 -10.84 -30.99
C ASP A 239 30.03 -10.49 -29.51
N ARG A 240 29.02 -9.88 -28.88
CA ARG A 240 29.04 -9.52 -27.47
C ARG A 240 29.03 -10.74 -26.54
N LEU A 241 28.29 -11.78 -26.90
CA LEU A 241 28.23 -13.01 -26.09
C LEU A 241 29.53 -13.82 -26.23
N ILE A 242 30.03 -14.01 -27.45
CA ILE A 242 31.31 -14.70 -27.71
C ILE A 242 32.45 -14.01 -26.95
N LYS A 243 32.52 -12.67 -27.01
CA LYS A 243 33.53 -11.89 -26.27
C LYS A 243 33.45 -12.07 -24.75
N ALA A 244 32.26 -12.33 -24.21
CA ALA A 244 32.06 -12.56 -22.79
C ALA A 244 32.42 -13.98 -22.36
N LEU A 245 32.27 -14.97 -23.25
CA LEU A 245 32.68 -16.36 -23.04
C LEU A 245 34.20 -16.54 -23.15
N GLY A 246 34.87 -15.76 -24.03
CA GLY A 246 36.33 -15.82 -24.23
C GLY A 246 37.19 -15.08 -23.20
N LYS A 247 36.63 -14.58 -22.08
CA LYS A 247 37.42 -13.96 -21.00
C LYS A 247 37.61 -14.96 -19.84
N PRO A 248 38.84 -15.20 -19.34
CA PRO A 248 39.04 -16.00 -18.14
C PRO A 248 38.43 -15.30 -16.93
N THR A 249 37.67 -16.05 -16.14
CA THR A 249 37.09 -15.61 -14.86
C THR A 249 38.22 -15.34 -13.84
N PRO A 250 38.22 -14.21 -13.10
CA PRO A 250 39.08 -14.08 -11.93
C PRO A 250 38.61 -15.08 -10.88
N GLY A 251 39.45 -16.08 -10.64
CA GLY A 251 39.19 -17.20 -9.74
C GLY A 251 38.94 -16.77 -8.29
N THR A 252 37.93 -17.42 -7.74
CA THR A 252 37.72 -17.73 -6.33
C THR A 252 39.04 -18.08 -5.63
N LYS A 253 39.40 -17.37 -4.55
CA LYS A 253 40.29 -17.86 -3.50
C LYS A 253 39.58 -17.75 -2.15
N SER A 254 39.17 -18.90 -1.61
CA SER A 254 39.21 -19.26 -0.18
C SER A 254 40.69 -19.24 0.26
N GLU A 255 41.15 -18.91 1.47
CA GLU A 255 40.69 -19.08 2.87
C GLU A 255 41.73 -18.34 3.80
N PRO A 256 41.85 -18.51 5.15
CA PRO A 256 41.05 -17.99 6.27
C PRO A 256 41.81 -17.02 7.27
N LYS A 257 41.00 -16.31 8.09
CA LYS A 257 41.18 -15.75 9.48
C LYS A 257 42.50 -15.06 9.92
N SER A 258 42.42 -13.80 10.40
CA SER A 258 42.34 -13.42 11.85
C SER A 258 42.54 -11.89 12.13
N ALA A 259 41.73 -11.38 13.08
CA ALA A 259 41.68 -10.17 13.95
C ALA A 259 42.76 -9.04 13.92
N PRO A 260 42.58 -7.86 14.59
CA PRO A 260 41.43 -7.33 15.36
C PRO A 260 40.95 -5.92 14.92
N VAL A 261 39.75 -5.51 15.36
CA VAL A 261 39.20 -4.15 15.19
C VAL A 261 39.35 -3.37 16.50
N THR A 262 40.03 -2.22 16.47
CA THR A 262 39.92 -1.16 17.47
C THR A 262 39.06 0.00 16.92
N PRO A 263 38.25 0.67 17.75
CA PRO A 263 37.27 1.65 17.30
C PRO A 263 37.91 3.04 17.11
N LYS A 264 37.64 3.71 15.98
CA LYS A 264 37.87 5.15 15.85
C LYS A 264 36.52 5.89 15.80
N SER A 265 36.36 6.74 16.82
CA SER A 265 35.37 7.78 16.95
C SER A 265 35.55 8.86 15.88
N GLY A 266 34.44 9.34 15.34
CA GLY A 266 34.37 10.52 14.47
C GLY A 266 33.05 11.22 14.69
N LYS A 267 33.10 12.40 15.33
CA LYS A 267 31.96 13.30 15.57
C LYS A 267 31.36 13.75 14.23
N ALA A 268 30.04 13.71 14.11
CA ALA A 268 29.29 14.41 13.06
C ALA A 268 28.66 15.67 13.64
N GLU A 269 28.98 16.81 13.03
CA GLU A 269 28.41 18.13 13.32
C GLU A 269 26.93 18.19 12.89
N ALA A 270 26.15 18.90 13.70
CA ALA A 270 24.71 19.08 13.53
C ALA A 270 24.42 20.10 12.41
N GLY A 271 24.00 19.62 11.24
CA GLY A 271 23.33 20.40 10.21
C GLY A 271 21.82 20.12 10.25
N SER A 272 21.01 21.17 10.35
CA SER A 272 19.54 21.12 10.49
C SER A 272 18.86 20.20 9.45
N ALA A 273 18.11 19.21 9.94
CA ALA A 273 17.38 18.26 9.10
C ALA A 273 16.27 18.94 8.27
N PRO A 274 16.08 18.57 7.00
CA PRO A 274 14.97 19.08 6.18
C PRO A 274 13.62 18.61 6.71
N ASP A 275 12.73 19.56 6.99
CA ASP A 275 11.38 19.33 7.54
C ASP A 275 10.50 18.51 6.58
N LEU A 276 10.07 17.33 7.05
CA LEU A 276 9.18 16.40 6.36
C LEU A 276 7.88 17.08 5.88
N THR A 277 7.45 18.14 6.58
CA THR A 277 6.28 18.95 6.26
C THR A 277 6.44 19.66 4.91
N ALA A 278 7.62 20.21 4.62
CA ALA A 278 7.91 20.89 3.37
C ALA A 278 7.91 19.92 2.17
N ILE A 279 8.46 18.72 2.34
CA ILE A 279 8.47 17.69 1.29
C ILE A 279 7.06 17.20 0.98
N ASN A 280 6.22 17.02 2.00
CA ASN A 280 4.83 16.61 1.81
C ASN A 280 4.01 17.69 1.06
N ALA A 281 4.23 18.97 1.36
CA ALA A 281 3.59 20.07 0.64
C ALA A 281 4.01 20.12 -0.85
N GLN A 282 5.30 19.93 -1.14
CA GLN A 282 5.81 19.86 -2.50
C GLN A 282 5.28 18.64 -3.27
N LEU A 283 5.11 17.50 -2.58
CA LEU A 283 4.54 16.29 -3.15
C LEU A 283 3.08 16.50 -3.58
N ALA A 284 2.28 17.16 -2.73
CA ALA A 284 0.91 17.52 -3.05
C ALA A 284 0.82 18.48 -4.26
N ALA A 285 1.73 19.47 -4.33
CA ALA A 285 1.80 20.40 -5.45
C ALA A 285 2.21 19.70 -6.77
N ALA A 286 3.20 18.79 -6.72
CA ALA A 286 3.65 18.02 -7.88
C ALA A 286 2.57 17.04 -8.37
N MET A 287 1.81 16.43 -7.45
CA MET A 287 0.65 15.59 -7.77
C MET A 287 -0.47 16.39 -8.45
N LYS A 288 -0.75 17.62 -7.99
CA LYS A 288 -1.75 18.49 -8.61
C LYS A 288 -1.36 18.92 -10.04
N LYS A 289 -0.06 19.02 -10.32
CA LYS A 289 0.50 19.36 -11.64
C LYS A 289 0.74 18.15 -12.54
N GLY A 290 0.56 16.92 -12.05
CA GLY A 290 0.80 15.70 -12.82
C GLY A 290 2.27 15.43 -13.15
N ASP A 291 3.22 16.08 -12.46
CA ASP A 291 4.66 15.94 -12.75
C ASP A 291 5.22 14.65 -12.14
N ARG A 292 5.18 13.57 -12.93
CA ARG A 292 5.60 12.22 -12.52
C ARG A 292 7.09 12.15 -12.16
N GLY A 293 7.93 13.01 -12.75
CA GLY A 293 9.35 13.07 -12.45
C GLY A 293 9.59 13.64 -11.04
N LYS A 294 8.95 14.78 -10.74
CA LYS A 294 9.07 15.45 -9.45
C LYS A 294 8.45 14.64 -8.31
N ILE A 295 7.33 13.95 -8.56
CA ILE A 295 6.71 13.05 -7.58
C ILE A 295 7.66 11.93 -7.18
N LYS A 296 8.35 11.32 -8.15
CA LYS A 296 9.29 10.20 -7.88
C LYS A 296 10.51 10.67 -7.09
N GLU A 297 11.04 11.85 -7.40
CA GLU A 297 12.14 12.48 -6.67
C GLU A 297 11.76 12.79 -5.21
N LEU A 298 10.60 13.44 -4.99
CA LEU A 298 10.14 13.83 -3.66
C LEU A 298 9.74 12.63 -2.80
N MET A 299 9.17 11.57 -3.39
CA MET A 299 8.91 10.30 -2.69
C MET A 299 10.19 9.63 -2.21
N ALA A 300 11.27 9.67 -3.00
CA ALA A 300 12.56 9.12 -2.61
C ALA A 300 13.20 9.93 -1.46
N LYS A 301 13.14 11.27 -1.53
CA LYS A 301 13.61 12.17 -0.46
C LYS A 301 12.82 11.98 0.83
N ARG A 302 11.49 11.88 0.76
CA ARG A 302 10.61 11.58 1.90
C ARG A 302 10.95 10.23 2.54
N LYS A 303 11.22 9.21 1.72
CA LYS A 303 11.59 7.87 2.19
C LYS A 303 12.95 7.87 2.90
N ALA A 304 13.91 8.66 2.44
CA ALA A 304 15.22 8.79 3.09
C ALA A 304 15.11 9.49 4.45
N LEU A 305 14.30 10.56 4.54
CA LEU A 305 14.07 11.29 5.79
C LEU A 305 13.29 10.52 6.86
N LEU A 306 12.42 9.60 6.45
CA LEU A 306 11.73 8.70 7.38
C LEU A 306 12.60 7.52 7.84
N ALA A 307 13.74 7.31 7.20
CA ALA A 307 14.68 6.23 7.52
C ALA A 307 15.85 6.69 8.41
N THR A 308 15.98 8.00 8.64
CA THR A 308 16.87 8.67 9.61
C THR A 308 16.10 8.99 10.88
#